data_AF-Q8PXW3-F1
#
_entry.id   AF-Q8PXW3-F1
#
_cell.length_a   1.000
_cell.length_b   1.000
_cell.length_c   1.000
_cell.angle_alpha   90.00
_cell.angle_beta   90.00
_cell.angle_gamma   90.00
#
_symmetry.space_group_name_H-M   'P 1'
#
loop_
_entity.id
_entity.type
_entity.pdbx_description
1 polymer ?
#
loop_
_entity_poly.entity_id
_entity_poly.type
_entity_poly.pdbx_seq_one_letter_code
_entity_poly.pdbx_strand_id
1 'polypeptide(L)'
;MLYAGLLLLIAGAAAFYLNPESLVVLFIAAATITIYSIFAKRNTFLSFLPVGISYGLVPIGVWLAFDPAGILKGSDGVILPLPAICFGLMMCVTDWAFTLGGVARDVEGDRLKGAPTMPVTFGIPFTARFVTFWWIVGVIASVIIGWSAHLGPVFFAGALASGLWMLAQCIDFIKHPTPERGGALFLNGSNYRAVMFGSMILDVVLCIYIGSYTSILW
;
A
#
# COMPACT_ATOMS: atom_id res chain seq x y z
N MET A 1 -13.93 16.24 -12.59
CA MET A 1 -14.22 15.17 -13.57
C MET A 1 -13.30 15.23 -14.78
N LEU A 2 -13.22 16.37 -15.51
CA LEU A 2 -12.35 16.51 -16.69
C LEU A 2 -10.88 16.14 -16.43
N TYR A 3 -10.30 16.64 -15.33
CA TYR A 3 -8.91 16.34 -14.97
C TYR A 3 -8.66 14.85 -14.68
N ALA A 4 -9.55 14.20 -13.92
CA ALA A 4 -9.44 12.77 -13.64
C ALA A 4 -9.58 11.92 -14.91
N GLY A 5 -10.48 12.31 -15.82
CA GLY A 5 -10.62 11.68 -17.14
C GLY A 5 -9.36 11.84 -17.99
N LEU A 6 -8.76 13.04 -18.01
CA LEU A 6 -7.50 13.29 -18.72
C LEU A 6 -6.36 12.42 -18.16
N LEU A 7 -6.21 12.35 -16.84
CA LEU A 7 -5.19 11.50 -16.20
C LEU A 7 -5.41 10.02 -16.52
N LEU A 8 -6.67 9.55 -16.50
CA LEU A 8 -7.01 8.17 -16.87
C LEU A 8 -6.69 7.88 -18.34
N LEU A 9 -6.93 8.83 -19.25
CA LEU A 9 -6.58 8.68 -20.66
C LEU A 9 -5.07 8.61 -20.87
N ILE A 10 -4.29 9.49 -20.22
CA ILE A 10 -2.83 9.48 -20.30
C ILE A 10 -2.27 8.18 -19.72
N ALA A 11 -2.73 7.79 -18.52
CA ALA A 11 -2.33 6.55 -17.88
C ALA A 11 -2.76 5.32 -18.69
N GLY A 12 -3.95 5.34 -19.28
CA GLY A 12 -4.47 4.27 -20.13
C GLY A 12 -3.69 4.13 -21.42
N ALA A 13 -3.32 5.24 -22.07
CA ALA A 13 -2.47 5.21 -23.25
C ALA A 13 -1.08 4.64 -22.93
N ALA A 14 -0.47 5.06 -21.81
CA ALA A 14 0.80 4.53 -21.36
C ALA A 14 0.72 3.03 -21.00
N ALA A 15 -0.30 2.62 -20.24
CA ALA A 15 -0.50 1.24 -19.84
C ALA A 15 -0.74 0.34 -21.06
N PHE A 16 -1.60 0.76 -22.00
CA PHE A 16 -1.86 0.03 -23.25
C PHE A 16 -0.59 -0.15 -24.08
N TYR A 17 0.23 0.91 -24.18
CA TYR A 17 1.50 0.87 -24.90
C TYR A 17 2.50 -0.12 -24.28
N LEU A 18 2.57 -0.20 -22.95
CA LEU A 18 3.49 -1.08 -22.24
C LEU A 18 3.01 -2.54 -22.22
N ASN A 19 1.81 -2.77 -21.67
CA ASN A 19 1.16 -4.08 -21.60
C ASN A 19 -0.38 -3.93 -21.42
N PRO A 20 -1.20 -4.53 -22.30
CA PRO A 20 -2.66 -4.62 -22.11
C PRO A 20 -3.12 -5.13 -20.73
N GLU A 21 -2.36 -5.99 -20.06
CA GLU A 21 -2.68 -6.49 -18.72
C GLU A 21 -2.57 -5.37 -17.67
N SER A 22 -1.56 -4.51 -17.78
CA SER A 22 -1.44 -3.30 -16.96
C SER A 22 -2.62 -2.35 -17.18
N LEU A 23 -3.16 -2.27 -18.41
CA LEU A 23 -4.36 -1.49 -18.70
C LEU A 23 -5.58 -2.06 -17.98
N VAL A 24 -5.74 -3.39 -17.98
CA VAL A 24 -6.82 -4.05 -17.22
C VAL A 24 -6.70 -3.74 -15.73
N VAL A 25 -5.50 -3.84 -15.16
CA VAL A 25 -5.26 -3.50 -13.74
C VAL A 25 -5.58 -2.03 -13.46
N LEU A 26 -5.22 -1.10 -14.35
CA LEU A 26 -5.58 0.32 -14.23
C LEU A 26 -7.09 0.52 -14.18
N PHE A 27 -7.86 -0.15 -15.06
CA PHE A 27 -9.32 -0.03 -15.04
C PHE A 27 -9.94 -0.64 -13.79
N ILE A 28 -9.42 -1.76 -13.29
CA ILE A 28 -9.88 -2.34 -12.03
C ILE A 28 -9.61 -1.37 -10.86
N ALA A 29 -8.41 -0.78 -10.79
CA ALA A 29 -8.08 0.21 -9.77
C ALA A 29 -8.98 1.44 -9.84
N ALA A 30 -9.18 1.99 -11.04
CA ALA A 30 -10.05 3.15 -11.29
C ALA A 30 -11.51 2.87 -10.93
N ALA A 31 -12.03 1.69 -11.29
CA ALA A 31 -13.38 1.27 -10.91
C ALA A 31 -13.50 1.13 -9.38
N THR A 32 -12.50 0.53 -8.73
CA THR A 32 -12.47 0.31 -7.28
C THR A 32 -12.52 1.64 -6.51
N ILE A 33 -11.69 2.62 -6.86
CA ILE A 33 -11.71 3.94 -6.20
C ILE A 33 -12.96 4.76 -6.54
N THR A 34 -13.56 4.51 -7.71
CA THR A 34 -14.85 5.11 -8.09
C THR A 34 -15.97 4.57 -7.21
N ILE A 35 -16.01 3.26 -6.95
CA ILE A 35 -16.95 2.63 -6.01
C ILE A 35 -16.79 3.22 -4.60
N TYR A 36 -15.55 3.45 -4.15
CA TYR A 36 -15.31 4.16 -2.90
C TYR A 36 -15.95 5.56 -2.88
N SER A 37 -15.71 6.33 -3.94
CA SER A 37 -16.12 7.74 -4.01
C SER A 37 -17.63 7.92 -4.11
N ILE A 38 -18.29 7.06 -4.89
CA ILE A 38 -19.74 7.13 -5.13
C ILE A 38 -20.51 6.52 -3.95
N PHE A 39 -20.03 5.39 -3.42
CA PHE A 39 -20.79 4.57 -2.48
C PHE A 39 -20.06 4.38 -1.15
N ALA A 40 -18.90 3.72 -1.13
CA ALA A 40 -18.38 3.13 0.11
C ALA A 40 -18.11 4.18 1.21
N LYS A 41 -17.59 5.35 0.83
CA LYS A 41 -17.26 6.46 1.75
C LYS A 41 -18.41 6.87 2.67
N ARG A 42 -19.67 6.71 2.24
CA ARG A 42 -20.84 7.19 2.99
C ARG A 42 -21.71 6.07 3.56
N ASN A 43 -21.49 4.83 3.15
CA ASN A 43 -22.46 3.74 3.36
C ASN A 43 -21.91 2.55 4.15
N THR A 44 -20.61 2.49 4.45
CA THR A 44 -20.03 1.34 5.15
C THR A 44 -18.80 1.69 5.98
N PHE A 45 -18.61 0.98 7.09
CA PHE A 45 -17.37 1.02 7.89
C PHE A 45 -16.18 0.40 7.17
N LEU A 46 -16.43 -0.33 6.09
CA LEU A 46 -15.42 -0.94 5.21
C LEU A 46 -14.94 0.00 4.11
N SER A 47 -15.21 1.31 4.21
CA SER A 47 -14.84 2.30 3.20
C SER A 47 -13.34 2.39 2.93
N PHE A 48 -12.50 1.89 3.83
CA PHE A 48 -11.05 1.83 3.65
C PHE A 48 -10.61 0.73 2.67
N LEU A 49 -11.41 -0.34 2.49
CA LEU A 49 -11.05 -1.49 1.65
C LEU A 49 -10.76 -1.09 0.20
N PRO A 50 -11.67 -0.39 -0.52
CA PRO A 50 -11.43 -0.10 -1.92
C PRO A 50 -10.27 0.90 -2.13
N VAL A 51 -10.01 1.77 -1.14
CA VAL A 51 -8.85 2.69 -1.19
C VAL A 51 -7.56 1.89 -1.23
N GLY A 52 -7.35 0.98 -0.26
CA GLY A 52 -6.13 0.19 -0.22
C GLY A 52 -6.01 -0.80 -1.38
N ILE A 53 -7.11 -1.41 -1.84
CA ILE A 53 -7.09 -2.27 -3.03
C ILE A 53 -6.61 -1.48 -4.24
N SER A 54 -7.13 -0.28 -4.46
CA SER A 54 -6.71 0.58 -5.57
C SER A 54 -5.21 0.92 -5.49
N TYR A 55 -4.67 1.19 -4.29
CA TYR A 55 -3.25 1.45 -4.11
C TYR A 55 -2.38 0.20 -4.28
N GLY A 56 -2.84 -0.96 -3.80
CA GLY A 56 -2.15 -2.24 -3.94
C GLY A 56 -2.05 -2.73 -5.38
N LEU A 57 -3.01 -2.36 -6.22
CA LEU A 57 -2.98 -2.67 -7.65
C LEU A 57 -1.93 -1.86 -8.43
N VAL A 58 -1.45 -0.72 -7.90
CA VAL A 58 -0.45 0.11 -8.58
C VAL A 58 0.87 -0.63 -8.82
N PRO A 59 1.58 -1.17 -7.79
CA PRO A 59 2.81 -1.91 -8.01
C PRO A 59 2.60 -3.18 -8.86
N ILE A 60 1.42 -3.82 -8.79
CA ILE A 60 1.08 -4.97 -9.64
C ILE A 60 0.99 -4.54 -11.11
N GLY A 61 0.28 -3.44 -11.40
CA GLY A 61 0.16 -2.91 -12.76
C GLY A 61 1.51 -2.46 -13.34
N VAL A 62 2.38 -1.90 -12.49
CA VAL A 62 3.77 -1.58 -12.87
C VAL A 62 4.57 -2.85 -13.15
N TRP A 63 4.45 -3.89 -12.33
CA TRP A 63 5.14 -5.16 -12.57
C TRP A 63 4.76 -5.75 -13.93
N LEU A 64 3.46 -5.85 -14.20
CA LEU A 64 2.94 -6.35 -15.46
C LEU A 64 3.40 -5.53 -16.67
N ALA A 65 3.76 -4.26 -16.49
CA ALA A 65 4.25 -3.44 -17.59
C ALA A 65 5.62 -3.92 -18.10
N PHE A 66 6.42 -4.53 -17.23
CA PHE A 66 7.75 -5.07 -17.55
C PHE A 66 7.75 -6.59 -17.74
N ASP A 67 6.94 -7.30 -16.96
CA ASP A 67 6.89 -8.76 -16.90
C ASP A 67 5.43 -9.25 -16.99
N PRO A 68 4.94 -9.52 -18.22
CA PRO A 68 3.55 -9.90 -18.47
C PRO A 68 3.15 -11.21 -17.80
N ALA A 69 1.89 -11.31 -17.39
CA ALA A 69 1.32 -12.50 -16.77
C ALA A 69 1.11 -13.67 -17.74
N GLY A 70 1.13 -13.45 -19.06
CA GLY A 70 0.90 -14.51 -20.04
C GLY A 70 -0.53 -14.61 -20.55
N ILE A 71 -1.44 -13.75 -20.09
CA ILE A 71 -2.88 -13.83 -20.37
C ILE A 71 -3.21 -13.11 -21.67
N LEU A 72 -2.71 -11.88 -21.83
CA LEU A 72 -2.94 -11.04 -23.02
C LEU A 72 -1.67 -10.82 -23.84
N LYS A 73 -0.50 -11.12 -23.27
CA LYS A 73 0.82 -11.03 -23.90
C LYS A 73 1.65 -12.21 -23.41
N GLY A 74 2.41 -12.88 -24.28
CA GLY A 74 3.16 -14.09 -23.91
C GLY A 74 4.12 -13.85 -22.73
N SER A 75 4.29 -14.87 -21.89
CA SER A 75 5.16 -14.84 -20.70
C SER A 75 6.01 -16.11 -20.59
N ASP A 76 6.88 -16.14 -19.59
CA ASP A 76 7.69 -17.29 -19.19
C ASP A 76 6.90 -18.36 -18.38
N GLY A 77 5.59 -18.16 -18.19
CA GLY A 77 4.70 -19.08 -17.46
C GLY A 77 4.43 -18.68 -16.01
N VAL A 78 5.02 -17.59 -15.50
CA VAL A 78 4.72 -17.06 -14.16
C VAL A 78 3.76 -15.87 -14.27
N ILE A 79 2.58 -15.96 -13.66
CA ILE A 79 1.55 -14.90 -13.72
C ILE A 79 2.01 -13.66 -12.94
N LEU A 80 2.42 -13.84 -11.69
CA LEU A 80 2.99 -12.81 -10.83
C LEU A 80 3.96 -13.49 -9.86
N PRO A 81 5.22 -13.05 -9.80
CA PRO A 81 6.18 -13.61 -8.85
C PRO A 81 5.83 -13.16 -7.42
N LEU A 82 6.27 -13.94 -6.43
CA LEU A 82 6.02 -13.66 -5.01
C LEU A 82 6.36 -12.22 -4.57
N PRO A 83 7.50 -11.60 -4.96
CA PRO A 83 7.76 -10.21 -4.59
C PRO A 83 6.71 -9.24 -5.11
N ALA A 84 6.14 -9.46 -6.31
CA ALA A 84 5.08 -8.62 -6.87
C ALA A 84 3.77 -8.73 -6.05
N ILE A 85 3.39 -9.97 -5.69
CA ILE A 85 2.22 -10.25 -4.87
C ILE A 85 2.37 -9.61 -3.48
N CYS A 86 3.52 -9.84 -2.84
CA CYS A 86 3.81 -9.26 -1.53
C CYS A 86 3.89 -7.74 -1.58
N PHE A 87 4.35 -7.15 -2.68
CA PHE A 87 4.38 -5.70 -2.84
C PHE A 87 2.98 -5.09 -2.97
N GLY A 88 2.13 -5.67 -3.80
CA GLY A 88 0.73 -5.28 -3.91
C GLY A 88 -0.01 -5.43 -2.58
N LEU A 89 0.21 -6.56 -1.89
CA LEU A 89 -0.36 -6.80 -0.56
C LEU A 89 0.14 -5.78 0.47
N MET A 90 1.44 -5.55 0.55
CA MET A 90 2.05 -4.59 1.47
C MET A 90 1.48 -3.18 1.24
N MET A 91 1.41 -2.73 -0.01
CA MET A 91 0.81 -1.43 -0.34
C MET A 91 -0.65 -1.38 0.07
N CYS A 92 -1.43 -2.43 -0.22
CA CYS A 92 -2.85 -2.52 0.12
C CYS A 92 -3.11 -2.42 1.62
N VAL A 93 -2.49 -3.29 2.42
CA VAL A 93 -2.77 -3.38 3.86
C VAL A 93 -2.20 -2.19 4.64
N THR A 94 -1.04 -1.67 4.24
CA THR A 94 -0.52 -0.44 4.87
C THR A 94 -1.40 0.76 4.54
N ASP A 95 -2.09 0.76 3.39
CA ASP A 95 -3.03 1.83 3.04
C ASP A 95 -4.35 1.73 3.81
N TRP A 96 -4.81 0.52 4.09
CA TRP A 96 -5.90 0.30 5.03
C TRP A 96 -5.55 0.85 6.40
N ALA A 97 -4.39 0.48 6.94
CA ALA A 97 -3.92 0.97 8.23
C ALA A 97 -3.78 2.51 8.26
N PHE A 98 -3.19 3.07 7.20
CA PHE A 98 -3.05 4.50 6.99
C PHE A 98 -4.40 5.23 6.96
N THR A 99 -5.34 4.76 6.12
CA THR A 99 -6.68 5.35 5.98
C THR A 99 -7.44 5.29 7.30
N LEU A 100 -7.35 4.16 8.02
CA LEU A 100 -7.99 3.97 9.32
C LEU A 100 -7.44 4.90 10.41
N GLY A 101 -6.13 5.14 10.44
CA GLY A 101 -5.54 6.19 11.28
C GLY A 101 -6.03 7.58 10.89
N GLY A 102 -6.14 7.84 9.58
CA GLY A 102 -6.65 9.10 9.04
C GLY A 102 -8.09 9.40 9.42
N VAL A 103 -9.00 8.42 9.38
CA VAL A 103 -10.40 8.66 9.77
C VAL A 103 -10.59 8.75 11.29
N ALA A 104 -9.62 8.31 12.10
CA ALA A 104 -9.70 8.45 13.54
C ALA A 104 -9.63 9.91 14.03
N ARG A 105 -9.03 10.82 13.26
CA ARG A 105 -9.09 12.28 13.55
C ARG A 105 -10.41 12.92 13.14
N ASP A 106 -11.17 12.29 12.25
CA ASP A 106 -12.34 12.89 11.60
C ASP A 106 -13.67 12.38 12.20
N VAL A 107 -13.64 11.70 13.36
CA VAL A 107 -14.79 11.03 13.98
C VAL A 107 -15.99 11.95 14.19
N GLU A 108 -15.77 13.16 14.69
CA GLU A 108 -16.86 14.11 14.93
C GLU A 108 -17.49 14.58 13.61
N GLY A 109 -16.65 14.92 12.62
CA GLY A 109 -17.10 15.33 11.30
C GLY A 109 -17.83 14.22 10.53
N ASP A 110 -17.37 12.97 10.65
CA ASP A 110 -18.01 11.81 10.05
C ASP A 110 -19.36 11.50 10.71
N ARG A 111 -19.44 11.60 12.04
CA ARG A 111 -20.70 11.43 12.78
C ARG A 111 -21.74 12.47 12.37
N LEU A 112 -21.36 13.74 12.27
CA LEU A 112 -22.25 14.82 11.82
C LEU A 112 -22.78 14.60 10.39
N LYS A 113 -21.99 13.94 9.54
CA LYS A 113 -22.36 13.61 8.16
C LYS A 113 -23.07 12.26 8.02
N GLY A 114 -23.30 11.55 9.12
CA GLY A 114 -23.89 10.21 9.12
C GLY A 114 -23.01 9.15 8.42
N ALA A 115 -21.70 9.39 8.28
CA ALA A 115 -20.78 8.46 7.66
C ALA A 115 -20.38 7.37 8.69
N PRO A 116 -20.68 6.09 8.43
CA PRO A 116 -20.45 5.02 9.39
C PRO A 116 -19.00 4.53 9.32
N THR A 117 -18.00 5.41 9.47
CA THR A 117 -16.59 4.98 9.41
C THR A 117 -16.25 4.05 10.58
N MET A 118 -15.18 3.26 10.45
CA MET A 118 -14.78 2.31 11.50
C MET A 118 -14.67 2.95 12.90
N PRO A 119 -13.99 4.09 13.11
CA PRO A 119 -13.91 4.68 14.43
C PRO A 119 -15.24 5.28 14.92
N VAL A 120 -16.15 5.69 14.02
CA VAL A 120 -17.52 6.08 14.40
C VAL A 120 -18.33 4.88 14.87
N THR A 121 -18.17 3.74 14.20
CA THR A 121 -18.98 2.53 14.42
C THR A 121 -18.49 1.69 15.61
N PHE A 122 -17.16 1.53 15.76
CA PHE A 122 -16.53 0.64 16.73
C PHE A 122 -15.64 1.37 17.76
N GLY A 123 -15.48 2.68 17.60
CA GLY A 123 -14.61 3.48 18.45
C GLY A 123 -13.13 3.47 18.03
N ILE A 124 -12.41 4.48 18.49
CA ILE A 124 -10.97 4.64 18.28
C ILE A 124 -10.16 3.49 18.92
N PRO A 125 -10.48 2.98 20.13
CA PRO A 125 -9.70 1.88 20.73
C PRO A 125 -9.70 0.59 19.91
N PHE A 126 -10.85 0.22 19.32
CA PHE A 126 -10.92 -0.92 18.40
C PHE A 126 -10.11 -0.64 17.13
N THR A 127 -10.33 0.54 16.53
CA THR A 127 -9.64 0.98 15.31
C THR A 127 -8.12 0.94 15.49
N ALA A 128 -7.59 1.38 16.63
CA ALA A 128 -6.16 1.35 16.94
C ALA A 128 -5.57 -0.06 16.90
N ARG A 129 -6.26 -1.06 17.49
CA ARG A 129 -5.81 -2.45 17.45
C ARG A 129 -5.86 -3.03 16.02
N PHE A 130 -6.90 -2.67 15.27
CA PHE A 130 -7.08 -3.13 13.90
C PHE A 130 -6.06 -2.51 12.93
N VAL A 131 -5.71 -1.23 13.13
CA VAL A 131 -4.61 -0.55 12.42
C VAL A 131 -3.29 -1.27 12.67
N THR A 132 -2.98 -1.60 13.93
CA THR A 132 -1.76 -2.34 14.30
C THR A 132 -1.67 -3.69 13.61
N PHE A 133 -2.78 -4.44 13.54
CA PHE A 133 -2.82 -5.73 12.83
C PHE A 133 -2.40 -5.59 11.35
N TRP A 134 -2.95 -4.61 10.63
CA TRP A 134 -2.60 -4.40 9.23
C TRP A 134 -1.17 -3.90 9.03
N TRP A 135 -0.66 -3.09 9.95
CA TRP A 135 0.75 -2.70 9.93
C TRP A 135 1.69 -3.90 10.14
N ILE A 136 1.35 -4.83 11.04
CA ILE A 136 2.13 -6.06 11.22
C ILE A 136 2.17 -6.86 9.91
N VAL A 137 1.02 -7.05 9.26
CA VAL A 137 0.94 -7.74 7.97
C VAL A 137 1.77 -7.02 6.91
N GLY A 138 1.71 -5.69 6.87
CA GLY A 138 2.50 -4.87 5.94
C GLY A 138 4.01 -5.00 6.17
N VAL A 139 4.47 -4.96 7.42
CA VAL A 139 5.89 -5.11 7.75
C VAL A 139 6.38 -6.52 7.39
N ILE A 140 5.62 -7.57 7.71
CA ILE A 140 5.95 -8.95 7.30
C ILE A 140 6.04 -9.06 5.78
N ALA A 141 5.07 -8.51 5.05
CA ALA A 141 5.09 -8.51 3.59
C ALA A 141 6.34 -7.80 3.04
N SER A 142 6.78 -6.69 3.65
CA SER A 142 8.01 -6.00 3.23
C SER A 142 9.27 -6.87 3.38
N VAL A 143 9.37 -7.65 4.45
CA VAL A 143 10.51 -8.58 4.65
C VAL A 143 10.47 -9.71 3.62
N ILE A 144 9.28 -10.23 3.31
CA ILE A 144 9.11 -11.28 2.29
C ILE A 144 9.49 -10.76 0.89
N ILE A 145 9.21 -9.49 0.57
CA ILE A 145 9.66 -8.87 -0.69
C ILE A 145 11.19 -8.95 -0.79
N GLY A 146 11.91 -8.49 0.23
CA GLY A 146 13.38 -8.51 0.23
C GLY A 146 13.96 -9.90 0.10
N TRP A 147 13.38 -10.86 0.81
CA TRP A 147 13.83 -12.25 0.76
C TRP A 147 13.55 -12.89 -0.61
N SER A 148 12.33 -12.76 -1.12
CA SER A 148 11.93 -13.40 -2.39
C SER A 148 12.56 -12.76 -3.63
N ALA A 149 12.91 -11.48 -3.58
CA ALA A 149 13.62 -10.77 -4.64
C ALA A 149 15.15 -10.77 -4.48
N HIS A 150 15.71 -11.48 -3.47
CA HIS A 150 17.14 -11.50 -3.17
C HIS A 150 17.75 -10.09 -3.03
N LEU A 151 17.05 -9.18 -2.36
CA LEU A 151 17.53 -7.82 -2.08
C LEU A 151 18.66 -7.83 -1.04
N GLY A 152 19.43 -6.76 -1.02
CA GLY A 152 20.59 -6.60 -0.16
C GLY A 152 20.30 -6.00 1.23
N PRO A 153 21.36 -5.78 2.03
CA PRO A 153 21.26 -5.25 3.38
C PRO A 153 20.55 -3.92 3.53
N VAL A 154 20.66 -3.02 2.54
CA VAL A 154 20.09 -1.67 2.65
C VAL A 154 18.58 -1.73 2.62
N PHE A 155 18.00 -2.60 1.78
CA PHE A 155 16.57 -2.83 1.77
C PHE A 155 16.09 -3.35 3.13
N PHE A 156 16.72 -4.41 3.66
CA PHE A 156 16.30 -4.99 4.95
C PHE A 156 16.46 -4.00 6.11
N ALA A 157 17.55 -3.23 6.14
CA ALA A 157 17.76 -2.19 7.14
C ALA A 157 16.63 -1.14 7.09
N GLY A 158 16.28 -0.66 5.89
CA GLY A 158 15.19 0.30 5.70
C GLY A 158 13.83 -0.27 6.09
N ALA A 159 13.50 -1.49 5.64
CA ALA A 159 12.25 -2.17 5.92
C ALA A 159 12.06 -2.45 7.43
N LEU A 160 13.10 -2.96 8.10
CA LEU A 160 13.06 -3.27 9.53
C LEU A 160 13.07 -1.99 10.37
N ALA A 161 13.94 -1.03 10.10
CA ALA A 161 14.01 0.20 10.88
C ALA A 161 12.70 1.00 10.80
N SER A 162 12.18 1.21 9.59
CA SER A 162 10.91 1.92 9.40
C SER A 162 9.71 1.11 9.90
N GLY A 163 9.71 -0.21 9.69
CA GLY A 163 8.64 -1.10 10.12
C GLY A 163 8.53 -1.21 11.64
N LEU A 164 9.65 -1.43 12.34
CA LEU A 164 9.69 -1.46 13.80
C LEU A 164 9.33 -0.11 14.41
N TRP A 165 9.80 0.99 13.83
CA TRP A 165 9.39 2.33 14.25
C TRP A 165 7.88 2.54 14.10
N MET A 166 7.30 2.13 12.96
CA MET A 166 5.87 2.21 12.74
C MET A 166 5.06 1.35 13.72
N LEU A 167 5.51 0.12 13.99
CA LEU A 167 4.87 -0.74 15.00
C LEU A 167 4.94 -0.14 16.41
N ALA A 168 6.03 0.53 16.76
CA ALA A 168 6.11 1.28 18.01
C ALA A 168 5.09 2.42 18.08
N GLN A 169 4.87 3.17 16.98
CA GLN A 169 3.81 4.18 16.90
C GLN A 169 2.41 3.55 17.02
N CYS A 170 2.19 2.36 16.46
CA CYS A 170 0.93 1.63 16.57
C CYS A 170 0.66 1.16 18.00
N ILE A 171 1.68 0.65 18.70
CA ILE A 171 1.59 0.27 20.12
C ILE A 171 1.25 1.49 20.98
N ASP A 172 1.89 2.63 20.72
CA ASP A 172 1.57 3.88 21.40
C ASP A 172 0.10 4.30 21.16
N PHE A 173 -0.40 4.19 19.93
CA PHE A 173 -1.79 4.49 19.61
C PHE A 173 -2.78 3.56 20.34
N ILE A 174 -2.44 2.27 20.52
CA ILE A 174 -3.26 1.35 21.33
C ILE A 174 -3.32 1.81 22.80
N LYS A 175 -2.21 2.29 23.34
CA LYS A 175 -2.13 2.77 24.74
C LYS A 175 -2.84 4.11 24.93
N HIS A 176 -2.81 4.96 23.91
CA HIS A 176 -3.34 6.32 23.93
C HIS A 176 -4.27 6.56 22.72
N PRO A 177 -5.47 5.94 22.70
CA PRO A 177 -6.35 5.93 21.52
C PRO A 177 -7.12 7.25 21.38
N THR A 178 -6.43 8.33 21.01
CA THR A 178 -7.04 9.65 20.75
C THR A 178 -7.09 9.97 19.25
N PRO A 179 -8.01 10.86 18.83
CA PRO A 179 -8.08 11.32 17.43
C PRO A 179 -6.75 11.86 16.89
N GLU A 180 -6.03 12.62 17.72
CA GLU A 180 -4.76 13.27 17.35
C GLU A 180 -3.65 12.25 17.13
N ARG A 181 -3.60 11.18 17.94
CA ARG A 181 -2.63 10.09 17.74
C ARG A 181 -2.92 9.32 16.46
N GLY A 182 -4.18 9.08 16.12
CA GLY A 182 -4.57 8.52 14.82
C GLY A 182 -4.12 9.39 13.64
N GLY A 183 -4.33 10.71 13.75
CA GLY A 183 -3.88 11.68 12.75
C GLY A 183 -2.36 11.75 12.60
N ALA A 184 -1.60 11.64 13.69
CA ALA A 184 -0.13 11.57 13.64
C ALA A 184 0.35 10.25 12.98
N LEU A 185 -0.32 9.13 13.30
CA LEU A 185 -0.01 7.83 12.72
C LEU A 185 -0.23 7.80 11.20
N PHE A 186 -1.27 8.50 10.70
CA PHE A 186 -1.46 8.74 9.28
C PHE A 186 -0.21 9.36 8.64
N LEU A 187 0.28 10.48 9.16
CA LEU A 187 1.49 11.13 8.61
C LEU A 187 2.73 10.23 8.68
N ASN A 188 2.89 9.49 9.78
CA ASN A 188 3.99 8.54 9.93
C ASN A 188 3.95 7.40 8.90
N GLY A 189 2.75 7.01 8.43
CA GLY A 189 2.59 5.98 7.40
C GLY A 189 3.20 6.36 6.06
N SER A 190 3.13 7.64 5.70
CA SER A 190 3.84 8.16 4.53
C SER A 190 5.36 8.05 4.69
N ASN A 191 5.89 8.31 5.88
CA ASN A 191 7.33 8.21 6.16
C ASN A 191 7.83 6.77 6.06
N TYR A 192 7.07 5.79 6.56
CA TYR A 192 7.39 4.37 6.39
C TYR A 192 7.58 4.02 4.92
N ARG A 193 6.62 4.42 4.07
CA ARG A 193 6.68 4.17 2.63
C ARG A 193 7.90 4.86 2.02
N ALA A 194 8.11 6.14 2.31
CA ALA A 194 9.24 6.90 1.76
C ALA A 194 10.59 6.24 2.08
N VAL A 195 10.80 5.81 3.33
CA VAL A 195 12.03 5.11 3.74
C VAL A 195 12.16 3.76 3.02
N MET A 196 11.11 2.95 2.97
CA MET A 196 11.13 1.63 2.34
C MET A 196 11.38 1.71 0.82
N PHE A 197 10.69 2.61 0.11
CA PHE A 197 10.93 2.84 -1.32
C PHE A 197 12.33 3.40 -1.57
N GLY A 198 12.78 4.35 -0.75
CA GLY A 198 14.11 4.92 -0.86
C GLY A 198 15.22 3.88 -0.63
N SER A 199 15.05 3.02 0.38
CA SER A 199 15.99 1.93 0.65
C SER A 199 15.97 0.89 -0.46
N MET A 200 14.80 0.54 -1.01
CA MET A 200 14.69 -0.38 -2.15
C MET A 200 15.40 0.16 -3.39
N ILE A 201 15.20 1.43 -3.73
CA ILE A 201 15.87 2.04 -4.90
C ILE A 201 17.38 2.02 -4.72
N LEU A 202 17.88 2.46 -3.56
CA LEU A 202 19.31 2.48 -3.27
C LEU A 202 19.89 1.06 -3.28
N ASP A 203 19.20 0.10 -2.67
CA ASP A 203 19.63 -1.28 -2.59
C ASP A 203 19.74 -1.93 -3.97
N VAL A 204 18.74 -1.76 -4.85
CA VAL A 204 18.78 -2.24 -6.23
C VAL A 204 19.96 -1.65 -7.00
N VAL A 205 20.25 -0.35 -6.83
CA VAL A 205 21.44 0.29 -7.43
C VAL A 205 22.72 -0.38 -6.93
N LEU A 206 22.85 -0.63 -5.62
CA LEU A 206 24.04 -1.29 -5.07
C LEU A 206 24.19 -2.73 -5.56
N CYS A 207 23.09 -3.49 -5.65
CA CYS A 207 23.07 -4.84 -6.21
C CYS A 207 23.57 -4.88 -7.66
N ILE A 208 23.26 -3.86 -8.46
CA ILE A 208 23.69 -3.78 -9.87
C ILE A 208 25.16 -3.40 -9.99
N TYR A 209 25.64 -2.43 -9.19
CA TYR A 209 26.96 -1.82 -9.40
C TYR A 209 28.07 -2.38 -8.52
N ILE A 210 27.76 -3.12 -7.46
CA ILE A 210 28.75 -3.67 -6.53
C ILE A 210 28.58 -5.19 -6.47
N GLY A 211 29.38 -5.93 -7.24
CA GLY A 211 29.24 -7.38 -7.42
C GLY A 211 29.34 -8.22 -6.14
N SER A 212 29.98 -7.71 -5.07
CA SER A 212 30.08 -8.38 -3.77
C SER A 212 29.03 -7.90 -2.75
N TYR A 213 28.06 -7.10 -3.17
CA TYR A 213 27.10 -6.50 -2.24
C TYR A 213 26.02 -7.50 -1.79
N THR A 214 25.49 -8.28 -2.73
CA THR A 214 24.48 -9.31 -2.45
C THR A 214 25.04 -10.43 -1.59
N SER A 215 26.35 -10.74 -1.71
CA SER A 215 27.02 -11.77 -0.90
C SER A 215 27.11 -11.46 0.60
N ILE A 216 26.69 -10.26 1.01
CA ILE A 216 26.58 -9.92 2.44
C ILE A 216 25.43 -10.72 3.11
N LEU A 217 24.39 -11.09 2.34
CA LEU A 217 23.21 -11.79 2.87
C LEU A 217 22.97 -13.17 2.23
N TRP A 218 23.45 -13.38 1.00
CA TRP A 218 23.20 -14.57 0.19
C TRP A 218 24.50 -15.31 -0.10
#